data_AF-A0A3A4ZUY5-F1
#
_entry.id   AF-A0A3A4ZUY5-F1
#
_cell.length_a   1.000
_cell.length_b   1.000
_cell.length_c   1.000
_cell.angle_alpha   90.00
_cell.angle_beta   90.00
_cell.angle_gamma   90.00
#
_symmetry.space_group_name_H-M   'P 1'
#
loop_
_entity.id
_entity.type
_entity.pdbx_description
1 polymer ?
#
loop_
_entity_poly.entity_id
_entity_poly.type
_entity_poly.pdbx_seq_one_letter_code
_entity_poly.pdbx_strand_id
1 'polypeptide(L)'
;MKRSASMVVLAAFLMTSPGFFFPNAVQSADPVIVGVPTSLYTPFGSYGLKAVNLAVEEINSKGGVKVGDVKRPLKVVVTDTRCGEPSTPVHDALMAYEKMITGEKPHAIVIGAFRSEVLIAAMDLVAKYKIPHLGTIAQTPGFQAQYKKDPAKYKYLFRVTTDALVDATYIAHTLDMLKRDFGLNKILYIYQDTAWAKAFAGLMQK
;
A
#
# COMPACT_ATOMS: atom_id res chain seq x y z
N MET A 1 88.78 -30.75 32.02
CA MET A 1 89.03 -29.57 32.88
C MET A 1 87.99 -28.50 32.59
N LYS A 2 87.24 -28.08 33.64
CA LYS A 2 86.40 -26.84 33.77
C LYS A 2 85.18 -26.70 32.81
N ARG A 3 83.95 -26.87 33.33
CA ARG A 3 82.91 -25.83 33.63
C ARG A 3 82.39 -25.14 32.35
N SER A 4 81.09 -25.04 32.03
CA SER A 4 79.95 -24.63 32.85
C SER A 4 78.63 -24.89 32.11
N ALA A 5 77.56 -25.13 32.86
CA ALA A 5 76.18 -25.15 32.40
C ALA A 5 75.73 -23.78 31.87
N SER A 6 74.80 -23.78 30.90
CA SER A 6 73.84 -22.69 30.69
C SER A 6 72.54 -23.28 30.13
N MET A 7 71.58 -23.33 31.03
CA MET A 7 70.20 -23.77 30.86
C MET A 7 69.45 -22.64 30.14
N VAL A 8 69.04 -22.86 28.90
CA VAL A 8 68.18 -21.92 28.17
C VAL A 8 66.75 -22.13 28.67
N VAL A 9 66.31 -21.30 29.61
CA VAL A 9 64.92 -21.25 30.06
C VAL A 9 64.11 -20.41 29.07
N LEU A 10 63.10 -21.07 28.52
CA LEU A 10 62.04 -20.55 27.66
C LEU A 10 61.20 -19.50 28.41
N ALA A 11 61.09 -18.28 27.88
CA ALA A 11 60.08 -17.31 28.32
C ALA A 11 59.22 -16.92 27.12
N ALA A 12 58.19 -17.71 26.85
CA ALA A 12 57.13 -17.36 25.92
C ALA A 12 56.19 -16.37 26.62
N PHE A 13 56.26 -15.09 26.24
CA PHE A 13 55.30 -14.08 26.64
C PHE A 13 53.96 -14.35 25.93
N LEU A 14 53.03 -15.02 26.61
CA LEU A 14 51.61 -15.01 26.20
C LEU A 14 51.03 -13.63 26.48
N MET A 15 51.05 -12.76 25.47
CA MET A 15 50.15 -11.61 25.44
C MET A 15 48.73 -12.12 25.22
N THR A 16 47.98 -12.26 26.31
CA THR A 16 46.53 -12.45 26.30
C THR A 16 45.88 -11.18 25.79
N SER A 17 45.69 -11.08 24.48
CA SER A 17 44.86 -10.05 23.85
C SER A 17 43.44 -10.15 24.43
N PRO A 18 42.86 -9.06 24.97
CA PRO A 18 41.44 -9.04 25.32
C PRO A 18 40.66 -9.33 24.04
N GLY A 19 39.82 -10.36 24.07
CA GLY A 19 39.04 -10.79 22.93
C GLY A 19 38.31 -9.60 22.30
N PHE A 20 38.60 -9.35 21.02
CA PHE A 20 37.74 -8.53 20.18
C PHE A 20 36.36 -9.20 20.15
N PHE A 21 35.48 -8.77 21.05
CA PHE A 21 34.05 -8.96 20.89
C PHE A 21 33.65 -8.16 19.67
N PHE A 22 33.61 -8.81 18.51
CA PHE A 22 32.81 -8.32 17.41
C PHE A 22 31.36 -8.44 17.89
N PRO A 23 30.62 -7.35 18.14
CA PRO A 23 29.19 -7.46 18.30
C PRO A 23 28.71 -8.15 17.03
N ASN A 24 28.03 -9.30 17.17
CA ASN A 24 27.32 -9.91 16.06
C ASN A 24 26.51 -8.78 15.43
N ALA A 25 26.90 -8.35 14.24
CA ALA A 25 26.11 -7.44 13.46
C ALA A 25 24.78 -8.16 13.29
N VAL A 26 23.75 -7.71 14.01
CA VAL A 26 22.39 -8.19 13.85
C VAL A 26 22.10 -7.92 12.38
N GLN A 27 22.16 -8.98 11.58
CA GLN A 27 21.88 -8.92 10.17
C GLN A 27 20.42 -8.47 10.09
N SER A 28 20.24 -7.18 9.78
CA SER A 28 18.92 -6.56 9.74
C SER A 28 18.06 -7.44 8.84
N ALA A 29 17.02 -8.03 9.42
CA ALA A 29 16.12 -8.89 8.66
C ALA A 29 15.59 -8.08 7.47
N ASP A 30 15.49 -8.72 6.30
CA ASP A 30 15.07 -8.07 5.06
C ASP A 30 13.79 -7.26 5.30
N PRO A 31 13.58 -6.09 4.68
CA PRO A 31 12.36 -5.33 4.91
C PRO A 31 11.11 -6.03 4.36
N VAL A 32 9.97 -5.80 4.98
CA VAL A 32 8.66 -6.07 4.38
C VAL A 32 8.30 -4.88 3.50
N ILE A 33 8.26 -5.12 2.19
CA ILE A 33 8.04 -4.09 1.17
C ILE A 33 6.54 -3.79 1.02
N VAL A 34 6.16 -2.53 1.19
CA VAL A 34 4.80 -2.00 1.01
C VAL A 34 4.78 -1.15 -0.26
N GLY A 35 4.01 -1.59 -1.26
CA GLY A 35 3.84 -0.90 -2.53
C GLY A 35 2.73 0.14 -2.48
N VAL A 36 2.98 1.31 -3.08
CA VAL A 36 2.02 2.41 -3.21
C VAL A 36 1.91 2.85 -4.67
N PRO A 37 1.19 2.09 -5.52
CA PRO A 37 0.93 2.43 -6.92
C PRO A 37 -0.34 3.29 -7.00
N THR A 38 -0.20 4.60 -6.83
CA THR A 38 -1.33 5.54 -6.81
C THR A 38 -1.07 6.76 -7.68
N SER A 39 -1.99 7.73 -7.71
CA SER A 39 -1.78 8.98 -8.45
C SER A 39 -1.35 10.11 -7.51
N LEU A 40 -0.09 10.51 -7.61
CA LEU A 40 0.50 11.53 -6.73
C LEU A 40 0.04 12.95 -7.09
N TYR A 41 -0.52 13.15 -8.28
CA TYR A 41 -1.21 14.38 -8.68
C TYR A 41 -2.40 14.71 -7.77
N THR A 42 -3.06 13.70 -7.19
CA THR A 42 -4.30 13.89 -6.42
C THR A 42 -4.04 14.06 -4.93
N PRO A 43 -4.87 14.81 -4.18
CA PRO A 43 -4.75 14.90 -2.73
C PRO A 43 -4.86 13.53 -2.05
N PHE A 44 -5.75 12.67 -2.52
CA PHE A 44 -5.93 11.32 -1.97
C PHE A 44 -4.67 10.46 -2.11
N GLY A 45 -3.96 10.53 -3.24
CA GLY A 45 -2.71 9.81 -3.44
C GLY A 45 -1.53 10.44 -2.69
N SER A 46 -1.32 11.75 -2.85
CA SER A 46 -0.18 12.45 -2.24
C SER A 46 -0.26 12.53 -0.70
N TYR A 47 -1.43 12.83 -0.14
CA TYR A 47 -1.61 12.86 1.32
C TYR A 47 -1.74 11.45 1.89
N GLY A 48 -2.33 10.51 1.14
CA GLY A 48 -2.31 9.10 1.49
C GLY A 48 -0.88 8.57 1.62
N LEU A 49 0.03 8.91 0.69
CA LEU A 49 1.44 8.53 0.79
C LEU A 49 2.12 9.13 2.04
N LYS A 50 1.82 10.39 2.38
CA LYS A 50 2.32 11.00 3.63
C LYS A 50 1.84 10.22 4.86
N ALA A 51 0.57 9.81 4.89
CA ALA A 51 0.01 9.01 5.97
C ALA A 51 0.66 7.61 6.05
N VAL A 52 0.93 6.97 4.91
CA VAL A 52 1.67 5.69 4.85
C VAL A 52 3.07 5.85 5.42
N ASN A 53 3.80 6.89 5.02
CA ASN A 53 5.15 7.14 5.52
C ASN A 53 5.17 7.40 7.03
N LEU A 54 4.23 8.20 7.55
CA LEU A 54 4.08 8.43 8.98
C LEU A 54 3.82 7.12 9.74
N ALA A 55 2.88 6.30 9.26
CA ALA A 55 2.59 5.01 9.88
C ALA A 55 3.79 4.06 9.85
N VAL A 56 4.54 4.04 8.74
CA VAL A 56 5.76 3.22 8.62
C VAL A 56 6.84 3.70 9.58
N GLU A 57 7.04 5.00 9.74
CA GLU A 57 7.97 5.58 10.71
C GLU A 57 7.61 5.20 12.15
N GLU A 58 6.34 5.33 12.53
CA GLU A 58 5.84 4.93 13.85
C GLU A 58 5.98 3.42 14.10
N ILE A 59 5.75 2.58 13.09
CA ILE A 59 5.90 1.12 13.20
C ILE A 59 7.38 0.75 13.32
N ASN A 60 8.24 1.34 12.49
CA ASN A 60 9.67 1.05 12.47
C ASN A 60 10.37 1.54 13.74
N SER A 61 9.99 2.70 14.28
CA SER A 61 10.51 3.20 15.57
C SER A 61 10.16 2.27 16.75
N LYS A 62 9.06 1.51 16.64
CA LYS A 62 8.68 0.44 17.58
C LYS A 62 9.32 -0.93 17.26
N GLY A 63 10.37 -0.93 16.45
CA GLY A 63 11.11 -2.14 16.05
C GLY A 63 10.51 -2.90 14.88
N GLY A 64 9.53 -2.35 14.16
CA GLY A 64 8.95 -2.97 12.96
C GLY A 64 7.88 -4.02 13.23
N VAL A 65 7.49 -4.73 12.15
CA VAL A 65 6.44 -5.74 12.17
C VAL A 65 6.97 -7.11 12.59
N LYS A 66 6.20 -7.86 13.37
CA LYS A 66 6.57 -9.23 13.76
C LYS A 66 6.20 -10.19 12.62
N VAL A 67 7.16 -10.95 12.12
CA VAL A 67 7.01 -11.96 11.07
C VAL A 67 7.60 -13.27 11.59
N GLY A 68 6.74 -14.20 12.02
CA GLY A 68 7.18 -15.35 12.80
C GLY A 68 7.83 -14.89 14.11
N ASP A 69 9.06 -15.33 14.36
CA ASP A 69 9.82 -14.97 15.56
C ASP A 69 10.72 -13.74 15.39
N VAL A 70 10.79 -13.17 14.18
CA VAL A 70 11.65 -12.02 13.88
C VAL A 70 10.86 -10.73 13.72
N LYS A 71 11.51 -9.61 14.03
CA LYS A 71 11.03 -8.27 13.76
C LYS A 71 11.66 -7.78 12.45
N ARG A 72 10.84 -7.28 11.52
CA ARG A 72 11.27 -6.80 10.21
C ARG A 72 10.82 -5.35 10.01
N PRO A 73 11.68 -4.45 9.53
CA PRO A 73 11.26 -3.09 9.19
C PRO A 73 10.32 -3.09 7.98
N LEU A 74 9.43 -2.11 7.90
CA LEU A 74 8.66 -1.81 6.70
C LEU A 74 9.47 -0.89 5.78
N LYS A 75 9.43 -1.15 4.47
CA LYS A 75 9.98 -0.28 3.42
C LYS A 75 8.88 0.10 2.44
N VAL A 76 8.71 1.39 2.20
CA VAL A 76 7.76 1.89 1.20
C VAL A 76 8.41 1.97 -0.17
N VAL A 77 7.74 1.44 -1.19
CA VAL A 77 8.07 1.66 -2.60
C VAL A 77 6.88 2.32 -3.28
N VAL A 78 7.14 3.38 -4.03
CA VAL A 78 6.09 4.24 -4.59
C VAL A 78 6.21 4.20 -6.10
N THR A 79 5.06 4.20 -6.78
CA THR A 79 5.01 4.45 -8.21
C THR A 79 3.85 5.37 -8.51
N ASP A 80 4.16 6.50 -9.15
CA ASP A 80 3.12 7.38 -9.66
C ASP A 80 2.51 6.77 -10.92
N THR A 81 1.29 6.28 -10.78
CA THR A 81 0.48 5.75 -11.89
C THR A 81 -0.11 6.84 -12.76
N ARG A 82 -0.10 8.10 -12.28
CA ARG A 82 -0.68 9.27 -12.98
C ARG A 82 -2.16 9.13 -13.31
N CYS A 83 -2.84 8.11 -12.78
CA CYS A 83 -4.21 7.81 -13.20
C CYS A 83 -5.22 8.87 -12.77
N GLY A 84 -4.92 9.74 -11.81
CA GLY A 84 -5.79 10.86 -11.47
C GLY A 84 -5.70 12.04 -12.43
N GLU A 85 -4.74 12.04 -13.35
CA GLU A 85 -4.63 13.08 -14.37
C GLU A 85 -5.64 12.84 -15.51
N PRO A 86 -6.30 13.89 -16.05
CA PRO A 86 -7.36 13.73 -17.06
C PRO A 86 -6.91 13.03 -18.34
N SER A 87 -5.66 13.24 -18.78
CA SER A 87 -5.14 12.72 -20.05
C SER A 87 -4.48 11.36 -19.93
N THR A 88 -4.29 10.82 -18.72
CA THR A 88 -3.57 9.55 -18.53
C THR A 88 -4.43 8.35 -18.95
N PRO A 89 -4.00 7.60 -19.97
CA PRO A 89 -4.65 6.36 -20.37
C PRO A 89 -4.64 5.31 -19.26
N VAL A 90 -5.68 4.48 -19.21
CA VAL A 90 -5.76 3.36 -18.25
C VAL A 90 -4.58 2.39 -18.43
N HIS A 91 -4.16 2.14 -19.68
CA HIS A 91 -3.06 1.21 -19.96
C HIS A 91 -1.72 1.70 -19.38
N ASP A 92 -1.42 3.00 -19.44
CA ASP A 92 -0.19 3.57 -18.88
C ASP A 92 -0.15 3.42 -17.36
N ALA A 93 -1.28 3.69 -16.69
CA ALA A 93 -1.41 3.48 -15.27
C ALA A 93 -1.18 2.02 -14.86
N LEU A 94 -1.72 1.06 -15.64
CA LEU A 94 -1.54 -0.37 -15.40
C LEU A 94 -0.09 -0.83 -15.64
N MET A 95 0.58 -0.30 -16.67
CA MET A 95 1.99 -0.59 -16.92
C MET A 95 2.87 -0.13 -15.77
N ALA A 96 2.65 1.09 -15.25
CA ALA A 96 3.37 1.59 -14.09
C ALA A 96 3.11 0.69 -12.85
N TYR A 97 1.85 0.30 -12.65
CA TYR A 97 1.44 -0.60 -11.58
C TYR A 97 2.12 -1.98 -11.67
N GLU A 98 2.09 -2.64 -12.83
CA GLU A 98 2.69 -3.96 -13.04
C GLU A 98 4.22 -3.89 -12.98
N LYS A 99 4.84 -2.80 -13.46
CA LYS A 99 6.27 -2.55 -13.33
C LYS A 99 6.69 -2.48 -11.86
N MET A 100 5.91 -1.81 -11.00
CA MET A 100 6.17 -1.79 -9.56
C MET A 100 6.06 -3.20 -8.96
N ILE A 101 5.01 -3.96 -9.32
CA ILE A 101 4.83 -5.33 -8.83
C ILE A 101 6.03 -6.21 -9.20
N THR A 102 6.44 -6.17 -10.47
CA THR A 102 7.45 -7.07 -11.02
C THR A 102 8.88 -6.66 -10.64
N GLY A 103 9.15 -5.36 -10.58
CA GLY A 103 10.47 -4.80 -10.24
C GLY A 103 10.73 -4.78 -8.74
N GLU A 104 9.81 -4.23 -7.95
CA GLU A 104 10.00 -4.01 -6.51
C GLU A 104 9.52 -5.19 -5.65
N LYS A 105 8.67 -6.07 -6.22
CA LYS A 105 8.13 -7.27 -5.54
C LYS A 105 7.56 -6.95 -4.15
N PRO A 106 6.57 -6.03 -4.06
CA PRO A 106 5.98 -5.67 -2.77
C PRO A 106 5.25 -6.88 -2.15
N HIS A 107 5.32 -6.97 -0.83
CA HIS A 107 4.63 -7.99 -0.05
C HIS A 107 3.14 -7.64 0.15
N ALA A 108 2.81 -6.36 0.11
CA ALA A 108 1.44 -5.86 0.12
C ALA A 108 1.36 -4.55 -0.65
N ILE A 109 0.16 -4.24 -1.16
CA ILE A 109 -0.15 -2.95 -1.76
C ILE A 109 -1.13 -2.21 -0.87
N VAL A 110 -0.86 -0.94 -0.61
CA VAL A 110 -1.76 -0.04 0.12
C VAL A 110 -2.10 1.16 -0.75
N ILE A 111 -3.24 1.80 -0.47
CA ILE A 111 -3.87 2.87 -1.25
C ILE A 111 -4.41 2.38 -2.59
N GLY A 112 -3.52 1.90 -3.47
CA GLY A 112 -3.86 1.40 -4.79
C GLY A 112 -4.34 2.49 -5.77
N ALA A 113 -5.06 2.04 -6.78
CA ALA A 113 -5.50 2.88 -7.89
C ALA A 113 -6.47 3.99 -7.45
N PHE A 114 -6.24 5.21 -7.96
CA PHE A 114 -7.13 6.35 -7.72
C PHE A 114 -8.41 6.27 -8.55
N ARG A 115 -8.29 5.95 -9.85
CA ARG A 115 -9.45 5.83 -10.76
C ARG A 115 -10.08 4.45 -10.70
N SER A 116 -11.42 4.44 -10.78
CA SER A 116 -12.22 3.22 -10.73
C SER A 116 -11.93 2.28 -11.90
N GLU A 117 -11.73 2.78 -13.12
CA GLU A 117 -11.43 1.95 -14.29
C GLU A 117 -10.06 1.25 -14.15
N VAL A 118 -9.08 1.95 -13.57
CA VAL A 118 -7.76 1.39 -13.26
C VAL A 118 -7.86 0.35 -12.15
N LEU A 119 -8.65 0.60 -11.09
CA LEU A 119 -8.89 -0.42 -10.05
C LEU A 119 -9.45 -1.70 -10.65
N ILE A 120 -10.51 -1.63 -11.44
CA ILE A 120 -11.16 -2.81 -12.04
C ILE A 120 -10.16 -3.59 -12.91
N ALA A 121 -9.40 -2.90 -13.74
CA ALA A 121 -8.40 -3.55 -14.59
C ALA A 121 -7.21 -4.12 -13.79
N ALA A 122 -6.81 -3.46 -12.70
CA ALA A 122 -5.73 -3.93 -11.82
C ALA A 122 -6.13 -5.16 -10.98
N MET A 123 -7.43 -5.49 -10.86
CA MET A 123 -7.87 -6.66 -10.09
C MET A 123 -7.25 -7.97 -10.60
N ASP A 124 -7.14 -8.12 -11.92
CA ASP A 124 -6.53 -9.29 -12.55
C ASP A 124 -5.01 -9.34 -12.33
N LEU A 125 -4.33 -8.19 -12.35
CA LEU A 125 -2.90 -8.10 -12.04
C LEU A 125 -2.63 -8.51 -10.59
N VAL A 126 -3.36 -7.93 -9.64
CA VAL A 126 -3.19 -8.25 -8.22
C VAL A 126 -3.48 -9.74 -7.95
N ALA A 127 -4.52 -10.30 -8.57
CA ALA A 127 -4.84 -11.73 -8.47
C ALA A 127 -3.77 -12.63 -9.09
N LYS A 128 -3.23 -12.26 -10.27
CA LYS A 128 -2.14 -12.97 -10.97
C LYS A 128 -0.90 -13.08 -10.09
N TYR A 129 -0.50 -11.98 -9.46
CA TYR A 129 0.69 -11.92 -8.61
C TYR A 129 0.42 -12.31 -7.14
N LYS A 130 -0.84 -12.54 -6.76
CA LYS A 130 -1.26 -13.00 -5.42
C LYS A 130 -0.83 -12.06 -4.29
N ILE A 131 -0.87 -10.75 -4.54
CA ILE A 131 -0.40 -9.73 -3.59
C ILE A 131 -1.60 -9.21 -2.79
N PRO A 132 -1.58 -9.25 -1.44
CA PRO A 132 -2.58 -8.57 -0.64
C PRO A 132 -2.68 -7.09 -1.00
N HIS A 133 -3.86 -6.63 -1.37
CA HIS A 133 -4.14 -5.27 -1.79
C HIS A 133 -5.18 -4.64 -0.88
N LEU A 134 -4.86 -3.50 -0.29
CA LEU A 134 -5.74 -2.71 0.57
C LEU A 134 -6.02 -1.36 -0.10
N GLY A 135 -7.09 -1.31 -0.88
CA GLY A 135 -7.49 -0.11 -1.63
C GLY A 135 -8.25 0.89 -0.76
N THR A 136 -7.85 2.16 -0.77
CA THR A 136 -8.44 3.20 0.09
C THR A 136 -9.11 4.34 -0.68
N ILE A 137 -9.05 4.34 -2.02
CA ILE A 137 -9.54 5.45 -2.85
C ILE A 137 -10.75 5.06 -3.70
N ALA A 138 -10.57 4.23 -4.74
CA ALA A 138 -11.65 3.99 -5.70
C ALA A 138 -12.87 3.27 -5.07
N GLN A 139 -14.05 3.88 -5.19
CA GLN A 139 -15.30 3.45 -4.52
C GLN A 139 -16.32 2.78 -5.46
N THR A 140 -15.94 2.39 -6.68
CA THR A 140 -16.87 1.80 -7.65
C THR A 140 -17.55 0.53 -7.13
N PRO A 141 -18.88 0.36 -7.31
CA PRO A 141 -19.58 -0.90 -7.01
C PRO A 141 -19.14 -2.04 -7.95
N GLY A 142 -18.47 -1.70 -9.06
CA GLY A 142 -17.88 -2.67 -9.97
C GLY A 142 -16.86 -3.58 -9.30
N PHE A 143 -16.20 -3.13 -8.22
CA PHE A 143 -15.24 -3.93 -7.47
C PHE A 143 -15.91 -5.16 -6.84
N GLN A 144 -17.03 -4.96 -6.15
CA GLN A 144 -17.85 -6.03 -5.55
C GLN A 144 -18.43 -6.93 -6.63
N ALA A 145 -18.96 -6.33 -7.70
CA ALA A 145 -19.55 -7.08 -8.80
C ALA A 145 -18.52 -8.01 -9.45
N GLN A 146 -17.28 -7.52 -9.67
CA GLN A 146 -16.19 -8.32 -10.22
C GLN A 146 -15.71 -9.38 -9.23
N TYR A 147 -15.55 -9.05 -7.95
CA TYR A 147 -15.18 -10.00 -6.90
C TYR A 147 -16.16 -11.18 -6.83
N LYS A 148 -17.47 -10.91 -6.86
CA LYS A 148 -18.53 -11.93 -6.78
C LYS A 148 -18.51 -12.93 -7.93
N LYS A 149 -17.94 -12.59 -9.09
CA LYS A 149 -17.82 -13.52 -10.22
C LYS A 149 -16.83 -14.64 -9.93
N ASP A 150 -15.78 -14.36 -9.17
CA ASP A 150 -14.76 -15.35 -8.79
C ASP A 150 -14.05 -14.95 -7.48
N PRO A 151 -14.66 -15.23 -6.32
CA PRO A 151 -14.08 -14.89 -5.03
C PRO A 151 -12.74 -15.58 -4.77
N ALA A 152 -12.54 -16.79 -5.32
CA ALA A 152 -11.31 -17.56 -5.13
C ALA A 152 -10.11 -16.91 -5.84
N LYS A 153 -10.34 -16.37 -7.04
CA LYS A 153 -9.34 -15.58 -7.79
C LYS A 153 -9.05 -14.24 -7.12
N TYR A 154 -10.07 -13.51 -6.70
CA TYR A 154 -9.93 -12.14 -6.19
C TYR A 154 -9.73 -12.03 -4.67
N LYS A 155 -9.52 -13.14 -3.96
CA LYS A 155 -9.34 -13.18 -2.48
C LYS A 155 -8.20 -12.31 -1.91
N TYR A 156 -7.29 -11.82 -2.75
CA TYR A 156 -6.19 -10.95 -2.34
C TYR A 156 -6.59 -9.47 -2.25
N LEU A 157 -7.78 -9.11 -2.76
CA LEU A 157 -8.23 -7.72 -2.86
C LEU A 157 -9.19 -7.36 -1.74
N PHE A 158 -8.81 -6.35 -0.97
CA PHE A 158 -9.59 -5.76 0.10
C PHE A 158 -9.84 -4.28 -0.20
N ARG A 159 -11.05 -3.81 0.11
CA ARG A 159 -11.40 -2.38 0.08
C ARG A 159 -11.50 -1.87 1.52
N VAL A 160 -10.72 -0.84 1.82
CA VAL A 160 -10.66 -0.15 3.13
C VAL A 160 -11.21 1.27 2.97
N THR A 161 -12.28 1.38 2.20
CA THR A 161 -13.06 2.60 1.99
C THR A 161 -14.52 2.20 1.69
N THR A 162 -15.42 3.17 1.68
CA THR A 162 -16.85 2.94 1.45
C THR A 162 -17.17 2.58 0.00
N ASP A 163 -18.42 2.17 -0.23
CA ASP A 163 -18.99 2.04 -1.56
C ASP A 163 -19.66 3.33 -1.98
N ALA A 164 -19.54 3.72 -3.25
CA ALA A 164 -20.27 4.87 -3.77
C ALA A 164 -21.81 4.71 -3.62
N LEU A 165 -22.32 3.47 -3.55
CA LEU A 165 -23.74 3.22 -3.27
C LEU A 165 -24.17 3.61 -1.84
N VAL A 166 -23.26 3.52 -0.86
CA VAL A 166 -23.53 3.95 0.51
C VAL A 166 -23.70 5.47 0.52
N ASP A 167 -22.76 6.19 -0.07
CA ASP A 167 -22.79 7.65 -0.15
C ASP A 167 -24.04 8.13 -0.93
N ALA A 168 -24.42 7.44 -2.00
CA ALA A 168 -25.61 7.76 -2.79
C ALA A 168 -26.88 7.61 -1.96
N THR A 169 -26.98 6.55 -1.14
CA THR A 169 -28.11 6.32 -0.26
C THR A 169 -28.24 7.44 0.78
N TYR A 170 -27.13 7.87 1.38
CA TYR A 170 -27.13 8.99 2.34
C TYR A 170 -27.57 10.30 1.69
N ILE A 171 -27.09 10.60 0.48
CA ILE A 171 -27.49 11.81 -0.23
C ILE A 171 -28.97 11.75 -0.60
N ALA A 172 -29.48 10.62 -1.09
CA ALA A 172 -30.90 10.46 -1.39
C ALA A 172 -31.80 10.76 -0.17
N HIS A 173 -31.49 10.17 0.99
CA HIS A 173 -32.22 10.46 2.23
C HIS A 173 -32.12 11.93 2.66
N THR A 174 -30.97 12.56 2.44
CA THR A 174 -30.78 13.99 2.72
C THR A 174 -31.65 14.84 1.81
N LEU A 175 -31.74 14.52 0.53
CA LEU A 175 -32.60 15.23 -0.42
C LEU A 175 -34.09 15.05 -0.10
N ASP A 176 -34.51 13.86 0.33
CA ASP A 176 -35.89 13.61 0.79
C ASP A 176 -36.23 14.47 2.02
N MET A 177 -35.30 14.60 2.97
CA MET A 177 -35.44 15.48 4.12
C MET A 177 -35.56 16.95 3.68
N LEU A 178 -34.69 17.42 2.77
CA LEU A 178 -34.73 18.79 2.26
C LEU A 178 -36.03 19.10 1.53
N LYS A 179 -36.55 18.15 0.75
CA LYS A 179 -37.83 18.26 0.07
C LYS A 179 -38.99 18.36 1.07
N ARG A 180 -39.00 17.49 2.09
CA ARG A 180 -40.07 17.42 3.10
C ARG A 180 -40.09 18.65 4.01
N ASP A 181 -38.92 19.05 4.51
CA ASP A 181 -38.82 20.02 5.61
C ASP A 181 -38.67 21.46 5.09
N PHE A 182 -38.16 21.63 3.87
CA PHE A 182 -37.86 22.96 3.30
C PHE A 182 -38.46 23.18 1.90
N GLY A 183 -39.19 22.21 1.33
CA GLY A 183 -39.82 22.34 0.02
C GLY A 183 -38.83 22.40 -1.16
N LEU A 184 -37.57 22.01 -0.95
CA LEU A 184 -36.53 22.02 -2.00
C LEU A 184 -36.73 20.83 -2.95
N ASN A 185 -37.41 21.08 -4.07
CA ASN A 185 -37.82 20.05 -5.04
C ASN A 185 -37.15 20.18 -6.42
N LYS A 186 -36.19 21.10 -6.58
CA LYS A 186 -35.41 21.29 -7.80
C LYS A 186 -33.93 21.10 -7.49
N ILE A 187 -33.29 20.19 -8.22
CA ILE A 187 -31.88 19.83 -8.02
C ILE A 187 -31.19 19.85 -9.38
N LEU A 188 -29.99 20.44 -9.43
CA LEU A 188 -29.09 20.38 -10.56
C LEU A 188 -27.88 19.52 -10.17
N TYR A 189 -27.61 18.47 -10.94
CA TYR A 189 -26.46 17.61 -10.73
C TYR A 189 -25.31 18.05 -11.66
N ILE A 190 -24.15 18.36 -11.07
CA ILE A 190 -22.89 18.57 -11.79
C ILE A 190 -21.93 17.52 -11.28
N TYR A 191 -21.40 16.70 -12.18
CA TYR A 191 -20.50 15.60 -11.82
C TYR A 191 -19.36 15.49 -12.84
N GLN A 192 -18.23 14.93 -12.40
CA GLN A 192 -17.06 14.74 -13.24
C GLN A 192 -17.30 13.65 -14.30
N ASP A 193 -16.71 13.78 -15.49
CA ASP A 193 -16.85 12.80 -16.57
C ASP A 193 -16.03 11.51 -16.30
N THR A 194 -16.43 10.74 -15.29
CA THR A 194 -15.77 9.51 -14.84
C THR A 194 -16.80 8.42 -14.53
N ALA A 195 -16.43 7.14 -14.61
CA ALA A 195 -17.41 6.05 -14.45
C ALA A 195 -18.10 6.05 -13.08
N TRP A 196 -17.38 6.36 -12.01
CA TRP A 196 -17.93 6.38 -10.66
C TRP A 196 -18.95 7.52 -10.49
N ALA A 197 -18.62 8.72 -10.97
CA ALA A 197 -19.48 9.90 -10.83
C ALA A 197 -20.73 9.78 -11.69
N LYS A 198 -20.65 9.17 -12.89
CA LYS A 198 -21.81 8.81 -13.71
C LYS A 198 -22.73 7.82 -13.02
N ALA A 199 -22.16 6.75 -12.44
CA ALA A 199 -22.93 5.76 -11.70
C ALA A 199 -23.62 6.39 -10.48
N PHE A 200 -22.90 7.23 -9.75
CA PHE A 200 -23.43 7.98 -8.62
C PHE A 200 -24.60 8.88 -9.05
N ALA A 201 -24.41 9.73 -10.06
CA ALA A 201 -25.45 10.64 -10.55
C ALA A 201 -26.71 9.90 -11.05
N GLY A 202 -26.54 8.75 -11.72
CA GLY A 202 -27.67 7.92 -12.16
C GLY A 202 -28.53 7.37 -11.02
N LEU A 203 -27.97 7.19 -9.83
CA LEU A 203 -28.73 6.79 -8.63
C LEU A 203 -29.54 7.94 -8.04
N MET A 204 -29.11 9.17 -8.28
CA MET A 204 -29.72 10.40 -7.75
C MET A 204 -30.81 10.99 -8.65
N GLN A 205 -30.94 10.52 -9.89
CA GLN A 205 -31.93 11.02 -10.87
C GLN A 205 -33.35 10.43 -10.70
N LYS A 206 -33.58 9.65 -9.63
CA LYS A 206 -34.92 9.16 -9.27
C LYS A 206 -35.59 10.11 -8.30
#